data_AF-A0A1I7A260-F1
#
_entry.id   AF-A0A1I7A260-F1
#
_cell.length_a   1.000
_cell.length_b   1.000
_cell.length_c   1.000
_cell.angle_alpha   90.00
_cell.angle_beta   90.00
_cell.angle_gamma   90.00
#
_symmetry.space_group_name_H-M   'P 1'
#
loop_
_entity.id
_entity.type
_entity.pdbx_description
1 polymer ?
#
loop_
_entity_poly.entity_id
_entity_poly.type
_entity_poly.pdbx_seq_one_letter_code
_entity_poly.pdbx_strand_id
1 'polypeptide(L)'
;MLQTRFKRAEAILANGTTFIAESSIAEPQALIGGFLSRLWTIFGKPDYVRFEGFDYTLIDTETGLIFTAYCAGSGPAYGGFKKDREALLPVLGTLEAILLKTQPADCQISFDTDFGILKSGAKDGIPYDTLEEYS
;
A
#
# COMPACT_ATOMS: atom_id res chain seq x y z
N MET A 1 12.02 9.10 -17.70
CA MET A 1 12.33 8.20 -16.56
C MET A 1 11.71 8.80 -15.31
N LEU A 2 10.52 8.31 -14.91
CA LEU A 2 9.75 8.76 -13.74
C LEU A 2 10.14 7.95 -12.48
N GLN A 3 11.42 7.63 -12.33
CA GLN A 3 11.94 7.03 -11.11
C GLN A 3 12.71 8.12 -10.38
N THR A 4 12.26 8.53 -9.18
CA THR A 4 13.18 8.77 -8.05
C THR A 4 12.55 9.33 -6.78
N ARG A 5 11.33 9.88 -6.78
CA ARG A 5 10.82 10.56 -5.57
C ARG A 5 10.55 9.61 -4.40
N PHE A 6 9.93 8.47 -4.66
CA PHE A 6 9.64 7.48 -3.61
C PHE A 6 10.58 6.30 -3.73
N LYS A 7 11.14 5.87 -2.59
CA LYS A 7 11.99 4.69 -2.50
C LYS A 7 11.58 3.80 -1.34
N ARG A 8 11.93 2.52 -1.42
CA ARG A 8 11.91 1.62 -0.28
C ARG A 8 12.84 2.13 0.81
N ALA A 9 12.38 2.04 2.04
CA ALA A 9 13.18 2.25 3.23
C ALA A 9 13.14 0.99 4.11
N GLU A 10 14.10 0.85 5.00
CA GLU A 10 14.10 -0.27 5.95
C GLU A 10 12.86 -0.19 6.85
N ALA A 11 12.13 -1.29 7.00
CA ALA A 11 10.87 -1.29 7.74
C ALA A 11 11.00 -0.84 9.21
N ILE A 12 12.17 -1.03 9.82
CA ILE A 12 12.45 -0.56 11.19
C ILE A 12 12.30 0.96 11.31
N LEU A 13 12.48 1.71 10.23
CA LEU A 13 12.35 3.17 10.20
C LEU A 13 10.89 3.64 10.29
N ALA A 14 9.92 2.76 10.04
CA ALA A 14 8.49 3.02 10.24
C ALA A 14 7.98 2.59 11.63
N ASN A 15 8.86 2.13 12.53
CA ASN A 15 8.44 1.77 13.88
C ASN A 15 7.87 3.00 14.62
N GLY A 16 6.63 2.88 15.10
CA GLY A 16 5.91 3.96 15.78
C GLY A 16 5.14 4.90 14.85
N THR A 17 5.02 4.58 13.55
CA THR A 17 4.05 5.25 12.69
C THR A 17 2.61 4.97 13.13
N THR A 18 1.73 5.95 12.99
CA THR A 18 0.29 5.85 13.23
C THR A 18 -0.47 6.05 11.92
N PHE A 19 -1.73 5.64 11.86
CA PHE A 19 -2.63 6.02 10.77
C PHE A 19 -2.61 7.55 10.54
N ILE A 20 -2.53 7.94 9.27
CA ILE A 20 -2.53 9.34 8.82
C ILE A 20 -3.74 9.64 7.92
N ALA A 21 -3.97 8.79 6.91
CA ALA A 21 -5.00 8.98 5.90
C ALA A 21 -5.41 7.63 5.27
N GLU A 22 -6.67 7.54 4.81
CA GLU A 22 -7.14 6.44 3.96
C GLU A 22 -6.60 6.64 2.53
N SER A 23 -6.38 5.54 1.82
CA SER A 23 -6.10 5.62 0.38
C SER A 23 -7.40 5.93 -0.36
N SER A 24 -7.35 6.93 -1.24
CA SER A 24 -8.51 7.38 -2.00
C SER A 24 -8.46 6.94 -3.46
N ILE A 25 -7.79 5.82 -3.78
CA ILE A 25 -7.76 5.30 -5.15
C ILE A 25 -9.20 5.20 -5.62
N ALA A 26 -9.53 6.03 -6.60
CA ALA A 26 -10.77 6.81 -6.63
C ALA A 26 -12.03 6.07 -7.05
N GLU A 27 -12.27 4.85 -6.55
CA GLU A 27 -13.55 4.17 -6.73
C GLU A 27 -14.03 3.41 -5.47
N PRO A 28 -15.35 3.37 -5.20
CA PRO A 28 -15.95 2.70 -4.03
C PRO A 28 -15.75 1.18 -3.97
N GLN A 29 -15.07 0.61 -4.97
CA GLN A 29 -14.76 -0.82 -5.16
C GLN A 29 -13.25 -1.03 -5.33
N ALA A 30 -12.42 -0.11 -4.83
CA ALA A 30 -10.96 -0.20 -4.92
C ALA A 30 -10.46 -1.45 -4.17
N LEU A 31 -10.38 -2.55 -4.91
CA LEU A 31 -9.88 -3.84 -4.43
C LEU A 31 -8.50 -3.64 -3.81
N ILE A 32 -8.22 -4.37 -2.73
CA ILE A 32 -6.91 -4.44 -2.08
C ILE A 32 -5.85 -4.81 -3.13
N GLY A 33 -6.20 -5.74 -4.02
CA GLY A 33 -5.40 -6.10 -5.19
C GLY A 33 -5.03 -4.93 -6.10
N GLY A 34 -5.87 -3.90 -6.21
CA GLY A 34 -5.62 -2.71 -7.02
C GLY A 34 -4.56 -1.79 -6.40
N PHE A 35 -4.63 -1.59 -5.08
CA PHE A 35 -3.60 -0.85 -4.35
C PHE A 35 -2.27 -1.62 -4.37
N LEU A 36 -2.32 -2.92 -4.05
CA LEU A 36 -1.17 -3.81 -4.03
C LEU A 36 -0.44 -3.85 -5.38
N SER A 37 -1.15 -4.12 -6.47
CA SER A 37 -0.55 -4.31 -7.80
C SER A 37 0.13 -3.05 -8.34
N ARG A 38 -0.40 -1.86 -8.01
CA ARG A 38 0.20 -0.58 -8.39
C ARG A 38 1.44 -0.28 -7.56
N LEU A 39 1.40 -0.53 -6.26
CA LEU A 39 2.61 -0.48 -5.42
C LEU A 39 3.65 -1.48 -5.93
N TRP A 40 3.22 -2.68 -6.32
CA TRP A 40 4.10 -3.72 -6.84
C TRP A 40 4.80 -3.32 -8.12
N THR A 41 4.10 -2.66 -9.06
CA THR A 41 4.70 -2.13 -10.29
C THR A 41 5.88 -1.19 -10.00
N ILE A 42 5.79 -0.37 -8.97
CA ILE A 42 6.80 0.66 -8.66
C ILE A 42 7.89 0.10 -7.75
N PHE A 43 7.51 -0.72 -6.77
CA PHE A 43 8.34 -1.05 -5.61
C PHE A 43 8.67 -2.54 -5.48
N GLY A 44 8.09 -3.40 -6.31
CA GLY A 44 8.17 -4.85 -6.16
C GLY A 44 7.27 -5.37 -5.03
N LYS A 45 7.51 -6.60 -4.57
CA LYS A 45 6.69 -7.24 -3.52
C LYS A 45 6.70 -6.46 -2.18
N PRO A 46 5.67 -6.62 -1.32
CA PRO A 46 5.62 -6.01 0.02
C PRO A 46 6.80 -6.41 0.91
N ASP A 47 7.07 -5.60 1.95
CA ASP A 47 8.10 -5.95 2.96
C ASP A 47 7.63 -7.14 3.79
N TYR A 48 6.39 -7.05 4.28
CA TYR A 48 5.73 -8.11 5.01
C TYR A 48 4.31 -8.32 4.49
N VAL A 49 3.90 -9.58 4.57
CA VAL A 49 2.51 -9.97 4.52
C VAL A 49 2.18 -10.49 5.92
N ARG A 50 1.17 -9.90 6.55
CA ARG A 50 0.78 -10.14 7.94
C ARG A 50 -0.69 -10.55 7.96
N PHE A 51 -1.16 -10.96 9.13
CA PHE A 51 -2.59 -11.07 9.38
C PHE A 51 -3.29 -9.78 8.94
N GLU A 52 -4.33 -9.92 8.11
CA GLU A 52 -5.17 -8.87 7.53
C GLU A 52 -4.48 -7.88 6.58
N GLY A 53 -3.26 -8.14 6.11
CA GLY A 53 -2.76 -7.39 4.95
C GLY A 53 -1.25 -7.36 4.80
N PHE A 54 -0.75 -6.19 4.42
CA PHE A 54 0.63 -6.00 3.98
C PHE A 54 1.10 -4.56 4.16
N ASP A 55 2.42 -4.35 4.14
CA ASP A 55 3.04 -3.05 4.30
C ASP A 55 4.17 -2.77 3.28
N TYR A 56 4.31 -1.48 2.96
CA TYR A 56 5.42 -0.92 2.23
C TYR A 56 5.99 0.25 3.02
N THR A 57 7.22 0.11 3.50
CA THR A 57 7.93 1.24 4.13
C THR A 57 8.61 2.07 3.04
N LEU A 58 8.23 3.34 2.96
CA LEU A 58 8.64 4.26 1.90
C LEU A 58 9.27 5.50 2.49
N ILE A 59 10.21 6.07 1.74
CA ILE A 59 10.78 7.40 1.98
C ILE A 59 10.53 8.28 0.77
N ASP A 60 10.06 9.50 1.02
CA ASP A 60 10.08 10.58 0.03
C ASP A 60 11.47 11.21 0.00
N THR A 61 12.20 11.03 -1.09
CA THR A 61 13.58 11.51 -1.21
C THR A 61 13.70 13.03 -1.29
N GLU A 62 12.61 13.75 -1.56
CA GLU A 62 12.63 15.21 -1.59
C GLU A 62 12.53 15.81 -0.19
N THR A 63 11.70 15.21 0.68
CA THR A 63 11.44 15.73 2.03
C THR A 63 12.18 14.95 3.13
N GLY A 64 12.66 13.75 2.82
CA GLY A 64 13.23 12.81 3.79
C GLY A 64 12.19 12.13 4.69
N LEU A 65 10.89 12.37 4.46
CA LEU A 65 9.82 11.83 5.29
C LEU A 65 9.63 10.33 5.03
N ILE A 66 9.55 9.58 6.12
CA ILE A 66 9.28 8.13 6.11
C ILE A 66 7.82 7.90 6.45
N PHE A 67 7.18 7.03 5.68
CA PHE A 67 5.78 6.67 5.85
C PHE A 67 5.55 5.23 5.36
N THR A 68 4.40 4.68 5.70
CA THR A 68 4.00 3.33 5.34
C THR A 68 2.77 3.39 4.46
N ALA A 69 2.81 2.75 3.30
CA ALA A 69 1.60 2.42 2.53
C ALA A 69 1.21 0.98 2.91
N TYR A 70 0.03 0.76 3.45
CA TYR A 70 -0.37 -0.55 3.99
C TYR A 70 -1.83 -0.88 3.70
N CYS A 71 -2.17 -2.16 3.86
CA CYS A 71 -3.54 -2.63 3.97
C CYS A 71 -3.68 -3.37 5.30
N ALA A 72 -4.81 -3.15 5.99
CA ALA A 72 -5.22 -3.84 7.21
C ALA A 72 -6.71 -4.23 7.09
N GLY A 73 -7.34 -4.71 8.16
CA GLY A 73 -8.77 -5.12 8.15
C GLY A 73 -9.75 -4.04 7.70
N SER A 74 -9.40 -2.75 7.81
CA SER A 74 -10.20 -1.62 7.31
C SER A 74 -9.91 -1.23 5.86
N GLY A 75 -8.98 -1.93 5.19
CA GLY A 75 -8.55 -1.66 3.82
C GLY A 75 -7.25 -0.84 3.69
N PRO A 76 -6.94 -0.36 2.47
CA PRO A 76 -5.75 0.41 2.14
C PRO A 76 -5.66 1.78 2.84
N ALA A 77 -4.50 2.09 3.42
CA ALA A 77 -4.24 3.33 4.14
C ALA A 77 -2.76 3.72 4.15
N TYR A 78 -2.50 4.90 4.69
CA TYR A 78 -1.15 5.42 4.94
C TYR A 78 -0.88 5.66 6.41
N GLY A 79 0.33 5.34 6.83
CA GLY A 79 0.85 5.54 8.18
C GLY A 79 2.08 6.43 8.17
N GLY A 80 2.30 7.18 9.25
CA GLY A 80 3.45 8.07 9.38
C GLY A 80 3.63 8.53 10.82
N PHE A 81 4.74 9.20 11.11
CA PHE A 81 4.95 9.77 12.44
C PHE A 81 3.96 10.90 12.70
N LYS A 82 3.33 10.90 13.88
CA LYS A 82 2.31 11.89 14.25
C LYS A 82 2.78 13.35 14.11
N LYS A 83 4.05 13.60 14.46
CA LYS A 83 4.69 14.92 14.34
C LYS A 83 4.81 15.42 12.89
N ASP A 84 4.84 14.51 11.92
CA ASP A 84 5.06 14.80 10.51
C ASP A 84 3.74 14.80 9.72
N ARG A 85 2.59 14.63 10.40
CA ARG A 85 1.27 14.46 9.77
C ARG A 85 0.97 15.53 8.71
N GLU A 86 1.11 16.80 9.06
CA GLU A 86 0.78 17.91 8.15
C GLU A 86 1.72 17.94 6.94
N ALA A 87 3.00 17.65 7.14
CA ALA A 87 4.00 17.60 6.08
C ALA A 87 3.83 16.36 5.17
N LEU A 88 3.30 15.25 5.71
CA LEU A 88 3.04 14.03 4.97
C LEU A 88 1.85 14.14 4.03
N LEU A 89 0.77 14.84 4.39
CA LEU A 89 -0.43 14.94 3.54
C LEU A 89 -0.15 15.29 2.05
N PRO A 90 0.64 16.32 1.70
CA PRO A 90 0.96 16.60 0.30
C PRO A 90 1.84 15.54 -0.35
N VAL A 91 2.70 14.87 0.43
CA VAL A 91 3.53 13.74 -0.03
C VAL A 91 2.65 12.55 -0.42
N LEU A 92 1.69 12.20 0.45
CA LEU A 92 0.73 11.12 0.20
C LEU A 92 -0.15 11.42 -1.02
N GLY A 93 -0.63 12.66 -1.17
CA GLY A 93 -1.37 13.07 -2.36
C GLY A 93 -0.56 12.94 -3.65
N THR A 94 0.76 13.17 -3.58
CA THR A 94 1.65 12.95 -4.74
C THR A 94 1.80 11.47 -5.05
N LEU A 95 1.97 10.61 -4.04
CA LEU A 95 2.04 9.15 -4.24
C LEU A 95 0.74 8.62 -4.85
N GLU A 96 -0.42 9.03 -4.31
CA GLU A 96 -1.75 8.67 -4.84
C GLU A 96 -1.89 9.03 -6.32
N ALA A 97 -1.51 10.24 -6.70
CA ALA A 97 -1.56 10.68 -8.10
C ALA A 97 -0.65 9.85 -9.03
N ILE A 98 0.46 9.31 -8.51
CA ILE A 98 1.33 8.38 -9.24
C ILE A 98 0.67 7.00 -9.34
N LEU A 99 0.14 6.47 -8.23
CA LEU A 99 -0.51 5.17 -8.20
C LEU A 99 -1.70 5.14 -9.17
N LEU A 100 -2.56 6.16 -9.17
CA LEU A 100 -3.70 6.29 -10.09
C LEU A 100 -3.32 6.21 -11.57
N LYS A 101 -2.08 6.58 -11.93
CA LYS A 101 -1.57 6.55 -13.32
C LYS A 101 -0.72 5.31 -13.62
N THR A 102 -0.37 4.52 -12.60
CA THR A 102 0.51 3.37 -12.72
C THR A 102 -0.29 2.16 -13.15
N GLN A 103 0.09 1.44 -14.21
CA GLN A 103 -0.61 0.21 -14.60
C GLN A 103 -0.43 -0.91 -13.54
N PRO A 104 -1.47 -1.70 -13.22
CA PRO A 104 -1.34 -2.84 -12.31
C PRO A 104 -0.35 -3.87 -12.86
N ALA A 105 0.59 -4.33 -12.04
CA ALA A 105 1.41 -5.49 -12.35
C ALA A 105 0.70 -6.78 -11.95
N ASP A 106 0.97 -7.85 -12.69
CA ASP A 106 0.51 -9.18 -12.34
C ASP A 106 1.21 -9.64 -11.05
N CYS A 107 0.42 -9.84 -10.00
CA CYS A 107 0.90 -10.19 -8.67
C CYS A 107 -0.19 -10.88 -7.85
N GLN A 108 0.21 -11.57 -6.78
CA GLN A 108 -0.69 -12.12 -5.78
C GLN A 108 0.03 -12.18 -4.44
N ILE A 109 -0.71 -11.86 -3.38
CA ILE A 109 -0.39 -12.29 -2.02
C ILE A 109 -1.60 -13.03 -1.44
N SER A 110 -1.33 -13.80 -0.39
CA SER A 110 -2.36 -14.41 0.45
C SER A 110 -2.08 -14.01 1.89
N PHE A 111 -3.11 -13.62 2.62
CA PHE A 111 -3.01 -13.38 4.06
C PHE A 111 -4.25 -13.87 4.79
N ASP A 112 -4.04 -14.35 6.01
CA ASP A 112 -5.12 -14.75 6.91
C ASP A 112 -5.92 -13.51 7.37
N THR A 113 -7.22 -13.69 7.54
CA THR A 113 -8.15 -12.75 8.15
C THR A 113 -8.99 -13.49 9.18
N ASP A 114 -9.82 -12.77 9.93
CA ASP A 114 -10.80 -13.40 10.84
C ASP A 114 -11.80 -14.32 10.12
N PHE A 115 -11.98 -14.16 8.79
CA PHE A 115 -13.02 -14.84 8.01
C PHE A 115 -12.48 -15.96 7.10
N GLY A 116 -11.16 -16.06 6.95
CA GLY A 116 -10.53 -16.97 5.98
C GLY A 116 -9.23 -16.42 5.41
N ILE A 117 -8.74 -17.03 4.35
CA ILE A 117 -7.56 -16.58 3.61
C ILE A 117 -8.02 -15.64 2.49
N LEU A 118 -7.61 -14.38 2.55
CA LEU A 118 -7.81 -13.44 1.45
C LEU A 118 -6.65 -13.53 0.46
N LYS A 119 -6.98 -13.72 -0.82
CA LYS A 119 -6.03 -13.62 -1.94
C LYS A 119 -6.30 -12.33 -2.68
N SER A 120 -5.29 -11.47 -2.74
CA SER A 120 -5.38 -10.14 -3.35
C SER A 120 -4.26 -9.94 -4.35
N GLY A 121 -4.59 -9.32 -5.49
CA GLY A 121 -3.61 -9.11 -6.56
C GLY A 121 -4.19 -8.49 -7.82
N ALA A 122 -3.46 -8.67 -8.91
CA ALA A 122 -3.96 -8.39 -10.24
C ALA A 122 -3.48 -9.49 -11.20
N LYS A 123 -4.28 -9.76 -12.24
CA LYS A 123 -3.96 -10.71 -13.31
C LYS A 123 -4.37 -10.10 -14.64
N ASP A 124 -3.47 -10.16 -15.63
CA ASP A 124 -3.64 -9.51 -16.93
C ASP A 124 -3.99 -8.00 -16.77
N GLY A 125 -3.42 -7.36 -15.74
CA GLY A 125 -3.68 -5.96 -15.39
C GLY A 125 -5.04 -5.68 -14.74
N ILE A 126 -5.82 -6.70 -14.39
CA ILE A 126 -7.14 -6.58 -13.74
C ILE A 126 -7.01 -6.94 -12.26
N PRO A 127 -7.29 -5.99 -11.33
CA PRO A 127 -7.29 -6.27 -9.89
C PRO A 127 -8.36 -7.28 -9.47
N TYR A 128 -8.05 -8.09 -8.46
CA TYR A 128 -9.00 -9.02 -7.84
C TYR A 128 -8.73 -9.16 -6.34
N ASP A 129 -9.80 -9.46 -5.58
CA ASP A 129 -9.75 -9.98 -4.21
C ASP A 129 -10.68 -11.19 -4.13
N THR A 130 -10.21 -12.30 -3.55
CA THR A 130 -11.02 -13.51 -3.36
C THR A 130 -10.82 -14.05 -1.95
N LEU A 131 -11.92 -14.26 -1.22
CA LEU A 131 -11.93 -14.86 0.11
C LEU A 131 -12.13 -16.37 0.01
N GLU A 132 -11.22 -17.12 0.63
CA GLU A 132 -11.39 -18.55 0.89
C GLU A 132 -11.75 -18.72 2.36
N GLU A 133 -13.03 -18.92 2.64
CA GLU A 133 -13.57 -19.02 4.00
C GLU A 133 -13.04 -20.28 4.73
N TYR A 134 -12.85 -20.18 6.04
CA TYR A 134 -12.56 -21.36 6.85
C TYR A 134 -13.79 -22.27 6.89
N SER A 135 -13.61 -23.53 6.45
CA SER A 135 -14.62 -24.59 6.48
C SER A 135 -14.96 -25.07 7.89
#